data_AF-A0A524IAF2-F1
#
_entry.id   AF-A0A524IAF2-F1
#
_cell.length_a   1.000
_cell.length_b   1.000
_cell.length_c   1.000
_cell.angle_alpha   90.00
_cell.angle_beta   90.00
_cell.angle_gamma   90.00
#
_symmetry.space_group_name_H-M   'P 1'
#
loop_
_entity.id
_entity.type
_entity.pdbx_description
1 polymer ?
#
loop_
_entity_poly.entity_id
_entity_poly.type
_entity_poly.pdbx_seq_one_letter_code
_entity_poly.pdbx_strand_id
1 'polypeptide(L)' 'MIVLKDVLALLNGELLTPGSILEIACPKVFASDLMSDVLTSAEPGSLLLTGLANSHVVCTCSVAD' A
#
# COMPACT_ATOMS: atom_id res chain seq x y z
N MET A 1 9.19 11.59 -6.01
CA MET A 1 8.20 11.25 -4.97
C MET A 1 6.88 11.06 -5.68
N ILE A 2 6.26 9.90 -5.54
CA ILE A 2 5.00 9.55 -6.22
C ILE A 2 3.83 9.75 -5.27
N VAL A 3 2.67 10.17 -5.77
CA VAL A 3 1.44 10.19 -4.95
C VAL A 3 0.55 8.99 -5.26
N LEU A 4 -0.35 8.64 -4.34
CA LEU A 4 -1.26 7.51 -4.51
C LEU A 4 -2.06 7.56 -5.83
N LYS A 5 -2.46 8.76 -6.26
CA LYS A 5 -3.12 9.01 -7.55
C LYS A 5 -2.30 8.52 -8.75
N ASP A 6 -0.99 8.74 -8.73
CA ASP A 6 -0.10 8.34 -9.82
C ASP A 6 0.02 6.81 -9.86
N VAL A 7 0.11 6.16 -8.71
CA VAL A 7 0.17 4.70 -8.61
C VAL A 7 -1.11 4.07 -9.17
N LEU A 8 -2.27 4.61 -8.82
CA LEU A 8 -3.55 4.15 -9.34
C LEU A 8 -3.61 4.26 -10.88
N ALA A 9 -3.12 5.37 -11.44
CA ALA A 9 -3.06 5.59 -12.87
C ALA A 9 -2.07 4.64 -13.58
N LEU A 10 -0.87 4.43 -13.01
CA LEU A 10 0.14 3.52 -13.56
C LEU A 10 -0.32 2.07 -13.59
N LEU A 11 -1.07 1.64 -12.58
CA LEU A 11 -1.57 0.27 -12.46
C LEU A 11 -2.91 0.06 -13.16
N ASN A 12 -3.51 1.12 -13.73
CA ASN A 12 -4.88 1.09 -14.23
C ASN A 12 -5.85 0.54 -13.16
N GLY A 13 -5.61 0.89 -11.89
CA GLY A 13 -6.29 0.31 -10.74
C GLY A 13 -7.64 0.95 -10.44
N GLU A 14 -8.42 0.27 -9.59
CA GLU A 14 -9.70 0.75 -9.08
C GLU A 14 -9.59 1.12 -7.60
N LEU A 15 -10.15 2.28 -7.21
CA LEU A 15 -10.19 2.70 -5.82
C LEU A 15 -11.36 2.03 -5.09
N LEU A 16 -11.04 1.14 -4.15
CA LEU A 16 -12.05 0.41 -3.35
C LEU A 16 -12.55 1.18 -2.12
N THR A 17 -11.86 2.26 -1.73
CA THR A 17 -12.20 3.10 -0.57
C THR A 17 -12.64 4.49 -1.03
N PRO A 18 -13.94 4.71 -1.31
CA PRO A 18 -14.43 6.02 -1.75
C PRO A 18 -14.24 7.07 -0.66
N GLY A 19 -13.83 8.28 -1.06
CA GLY A 19 -13.54 9.39 -0.14
C GLY A 19 -12.11 9.43 0.39
N SER A 20 -11.25 8.46 0.04
CA SER A 20 -9.82 8.50 0.34
C SER A 20 -9.11 9.67 -0.36
N ILE A 21 -8.13 10.26 0.33
CA ILE A 21 -7.28 11.32 -0.19
C ILE A 21 -6.23 10.70 -1.12
N LEU A 22 -6.26 11.02 -2.41
CA LEU A 22 -5.34 10.45 -3.41
C LEU A 22 -4.02 11.24 -3.56
N GLU A 23 -3.93 12.42 -2.95
CA GLU A 23 -2.77 13.31 -3.00
C GLU A 23 -1.72 12.99 -1.90
N ILE A 24 -1.89 11.85 -1.23
CA ILE A 24 -0.94 11.36 -0.22
C ILE A 24 0.37 11.00 -0.92
N ALA A 25 1.47 11.56 -0.41
CA ALA A 25 2.80 11.18 -0.84
C ALA A 25 3.14 9.77 -0.34
N CYS A 26 3.65 8.93 -1.23
CA CYS A 26 4.18 7.61 -0.90
C CYS A 26 5.71 7.71 -0.86
N PRO A 27 6.33 7.99 0.31
CA PRO A 27 7.79 8.14 0.44
C PRO A 27 8.54 6.86 0.03
N LYS A 28 7.94 5.70 0.27
CA LYS A 28 8.46 4.38 -0.09
C LYS A 28 7.35 3.53 -0.66
N VAL A 29 7.68 2.76 -1.69
CA VAL A 29 6.79 1.74 -2.28
C VAL A 29 7.57 0.45 -2.28
N PHE A 30 6.96 -0.64 -1.80
CA PHE A 30 7.56 -1.96 -1.85
C PHE A 30 6.53 -3.00 -2.27
N ALA A 31 7.02 -4.07 -2.90
CA ALA A 31 6.17 -5.17 -3.35
C ALA A 31 6.59 -6.46 -2.66
N SER A 32 5.66 -7.15 -2.01
CA SER A 32 5.89 -8.47 -1.44
C SER A 32 4.60 -9.25 -1.27
N ASP A 33 4.69 -10.57 -1.41
CA ASP A 33 3.62 -11.53 -1.12
C ASP A 33 3.91 -12.34 0.15
N LEU A 34 4.88 -11.92 0.96
CA LEU A 34 5.21 -12.53 2.24
C LEU A 34 4.90 -11.57 3.38
N MET A 35 4.07 -12.00 4.33
CA MET A 35 3.76 -11.18 5.52
C MET A 35 5.01 -10.88 6.37
N SER A 36 6.01 -11.75 6.37
CA SER A 36 7.30 -11.50 7.03
C SER A 36 8.02 -10.27 6.47
N ASP A 37 7.94 -10.08 5.15
CA ASP A 37 8.58 -8.95 4.49
C ASP A 37 7.80 -7.67 4.76
N VAL A 38 6.46 -7.74 4.79
CA VAL A 38 5.60 -6.62 5.20
C VAL A 38 5.99 -6.15 6.60
N LEU A 39 6.12 -7.07 7.55
CA LEU A 39 6.48 -6.74 8.94
C LEU A 39 7.90 -6.17 9.10
N THR A 40 8.84 -6.50 8.21
CA THR A 40 10.24 -6.07 8.32
C THR A 40 10.60 -4.89 7.42
N SER A 41 9.81 -4.63 6.37
CA SER A 41 10.09 -3.63 5.34
C SER A 41 9.15 -2.43 5.38
N ALA A 42 7.99 -2.56 6.02
CA ALA A 42 7.05 -1.48 6.21
C ALA A 42 7.67 -0.35 7.03
N GLU A 43 7.38 0.87 6.60
CA GLU A 43 7.72 2.12 7.28
C GLU A 43 6.47 3.00 7.29
N PRO A 44 6.33 3.94 8.25
CA PRO A 44 5.19 4.82 8.31
C PRO A 44 4.95 5.56 6.98
N GLY A 45 3.74 5.43 6.43
CA GLY A 45 3.34 6.03 5.16
C GLY A 45 3.86 5.32 3.90
N SER A 46 4.50 4.15 4.05
CA SER A 46 4.90 3.32 2.90
C SER A 46 3.70 2.68 2.20
N LEU A 47 3.82 2.45 0.89
CA LEU A 47 2.82 1.78 0.08
C LEU A 47 3.23 0.33 -0.19
N LEU A 48 2.38 -0.62 0.21
CA LEU A 48 2.53 -2.05 -0.12
C LEU A 48 1.80 -2.37 -1.43
N LEU A 49 2.50 -3.01 -2.37
CA LEU A 49 1.95 -3.69 -3.54
C LEU A 49 2.00 -5.20 -3.32
N THR A 50 0.86 -5.89 -3.33
CA THR A 50 0.81 -7.33 -3.04
C THR A 50 -0.33 -8.01 -3.79
N GLY A 51 -0.13 -9.28 -4.13
CA GLY A 51 -1.18 -10.18 -4.63
C GLY A 51 -2.00 -10.82 -3.50
N LEU A 52 -1.62 -10.62 -2.23
CA LEU A 52 -2.38 -11.11 -1.09
C LEU A 52 -3.65 -10.28 -0.88
N ALA A 53 -4.75 -10.67 -1.52
CA ALA A 53 -6.04 -9.98 -1.42
C ALA A 53 -6.91 -10.55 -0.28
N ASN A 54 -6.48 -10.39 0.97
CA ASN A 54 -7.26 -10.82 2.15
C ASN A 54 -7.19 -9.82 3.31
N SER A 55 -8.12 -9.93 4.26
CA SER A 55 -8.23 -9.01 5.39
C SER A 55 -7.04 -9.04 6.34
N HIS A 56 -6.31 -10.17 6.44
CA HIS A 56 -5.15 -10.25 7.32
C HIS A 56 -4.05 -9.29 6.87
N VAL A 57 -3.86 -9.11 5.56
CA VAL A 57 -2.86 -8.18 5.01
C VAL A 57 -3.16 -6.75 5.41
N VAL A 58 -4.42 -6.35 5.36
CA VAL A 58 -4.86 -5.00 5.77
C VAL A 58 -4.55 -4.77 7.25
N CYS A 59 -4.92 -5.73 8.12
CA CYS A 59 -4.60 -5.66 9.54
C CYS A 59 -3.10 -5.63 9.82
N THR A 60 -2.31 -6.43 9.09
CA THR A 60 -0.85 -6.44 9.23
C THR A 60 -0.25 -5.10 8.83
N CYS A 61 -0.70 -4.49 7.73
CA CYS A 61 -0.26 -3.15 7.35
C CYS A 61 -0.57 -2.13 8.45
N SER A 62 -1.77 -2.17 9.03
CA SER A 62 -2.13 -1.27 10.14
C SER A 62 -1.31 -1.49 11.42
N VAL A 63 -0.74 -2.67 11.64
CA VAL A 63 0.14 -2.96 12.78
C VAL A 63 1.59 -2.56 12.49
N ALA A 64 2.00 -2.61 11.23
CA ALA A 64 3.37 -2.34 10.79
C ALA A 64 3.62 -0.88 10.37
N ASP A 65 2.57 -0.11 10.09
CA ASP A 65 2.59 1.33 9.81
C ASP A 65 2.93 2.18 11.06
#